data_AF-A0A822LDT1-F1
#
_entry.id   AF-A0A822LDT1-F1
#
_cell.length_a   1.000
_cell.length_b   1.000
_cell.length_c   1.000
_cell.angle_alpha   90.00
_cell.angle_beta   90.00
_cell.angle_gamma   90.00
#
_symmetry.space_group_name_H-M   'P 1'
#
loop_
_entity.id
_entity.type
_entity.pdbx_description
1 polymer ?
#
loop_
_entity_poly.entity_id
_entity_poly.type
_entity_poly.pdbx_seq_one_letter_code
_entity_poly.pdbx_strand_id
1 'polypeptide(L)'
;MHHFAEYGDGSELTSDDKKKFQLLRQRLDWRKEFKDIQEYWKYVNSLNNLFDDDVYVFNLQGDVIFLAQGSTPVDFAYCIHTEVGHRVKGAKVNGRWTTLDYPLQNADLVEIVTSKNSHPSLDWLNFAVTPNARKCILEWYKQSRMQESVRSPRKRTGQ
;
A
#
# COMPACT_ATOMS: atom_id res chain seq x y z
N MET A 1 -1.67 40.06 37.98
CA MET A 1 -2.41 38.79 37.91
C MET A 1 -2.74 38.52 36.45
N HIS A 2 -2.05 37.51 35.90
CA HIS A 2 -2.32 36.74 34.68
C HIS A 2 -2.87 37.45 33.42
N HIS A 3 -1.93 37.90 32.58
CA HIS A 3 -2.04 37.83 31.12
C HIS A 3 -1.87 36.35 30.72
N PHE A 4 -2.87 35.75 30.07
CA PHE A 4 -2.68 34.51 29.31
C PHE A 4 -2.97 34.83 27.85
N ALA A 5 -1.93 34.69 27.04
CA ALA A 5 -1.90 34.97 25.62
C ALA A 5 -2.65 33.90 24.83
N GLU A 6 -3.38 34.36 23.82
CA GLU A 6 -3.80 33.56 22.68
C GLU A 6 -2.57 33.04 21.92
N TYR A 7 -2.63 31.78 21.48
CA TYR A 7 -1.87 31.30 20.32
C TYR A 7 -2.79 30.36 19.54
N GLY A 8 -3.52 30.95 18.59
CA GLY A 8 -3.92 30.23 17.39
C GLY A 8 -2.81 30.39 16.36
N ASP A 9 -2.39 29.28 15.75
CA ASP A 9 -2.03 29.25 14.32
C ASP A 9 -1.91 27.78 13.88
N GLY A 10 -3.04 27.22 13.44
CA GLY A 10 -3.06 25.99 12.66
C GLY A 10 -2.73 26.36 11.22
N SER A 11 -1.44 26.43 10.89
CA SER A 11 -1.00 26.61 9.51
C SER A 11 -1.29 25.34 8.72
N GLU A 12 -2.34 25.37 7.91
CA GLU A 12 -2.59 24.35 6.89
C GLU A 12 -1.39 24.30 5.94
N LEU A 13 -0.70 23.16 5.92
CA LEU A 13 0.41 22.92 5.01
C LEU A 13 -0.05 23.05 3.56
N THR A 14 0.64 23.91 2.80
CA THR A 14 0.29 24.20 1.42
C THR A 14 0.55 22.99 0.52
N SER A 15 -0.12 22.93 -0.63
CA SER A 15 0.08 21.85 -1.61
C SER A 15 1.53 21.75 -2.13
N ASP A 16 2.31 22.82 -2.02
CA ASP A 16 3.73 22.83 -2.37
C ASP A 16 4.61 22.23 -1.26
N ASP A 17 4.22 22.35 0.00
CA ASP A 17 4.90 21.69 1.12
C ASP A 17 4.73 20.17 1.03
N LYS A 18 3.55 19.69 0.63
CA LYS A 18 3.28 18.26 0.39
C LYS A 18 4.15 17.69 -0.73
N LYS A 19 4.33 18.43 -1.82
CA LYS A 19 5.20 18.02 -2.95
C LYS A 19 6.68 18.03 -2.57
N LYS A 20 7.14 19.03 -1.79
CA LYS A 20 8.49 19.06 -1.22
C LYS A 20 8.72 17.88 -0.28
N PHE A 21 7.71 17.49 0.50
CA PHE A 21 7.77 16.33 1.40
C PHE A 21 7.89 15.00 0.64
N GLN A 22 7.16 14.86 -0.47
CA GLN A 22 7.23 13.69 -1.34
C GLN A 22 8.59 13.59 -2.08
N LEU A 23 9.17 14.73 -2.45
CA LEU A 23 10.50 14.81 -3.04
C LEU A 23 11.62 14.53 -2.03
N LEU A 24 11.45 14.90 -0.76
CA LEU A 24 12.40 14.57 0.31
C LEU A 24 12.43 13.07 0.64
N ARG A 25 11.27 12.39 0.62
CA ARG A 25 11.17 10.93 0.84
C ARG A 25 11.96 10.11 -0.17
N GLN A 26 12.14 10.60 -1.39
CA GLN A 26 12.94 9.92 -2.42
C GLN A 26 14.45 10.06 -2.22
N ARG A 27 14.92 10.92 -1.31
CA ARG A 27 16.32 11.35 -1.27
C ARG A 27 17.04 11.12 0.06
N LEU A 28 16.41 10.45 1.03
CA LEU A 28 17.06 10.18 2.31
C LEU A 28 17.95 8.93 2.20
N ASP A 29 19.20 9.19 1.83
CA ASP A 29 20.34 8.31 2.10
C ASP A 29 20.40 8.00 3.61
N TRP A 30 20.15 6.73 3.92
CA TRP A 30 20.09 6.02 5.19
C TRP A 30 21.29 6.12 6.16
N ARG A 31 21.91 7.28 6.38
CA ARG A 31 22.99 7.40 7.37
C ARG A 31 23.05 8.75 8.08
N LYS A 32 22.08 8.99 8.98
CA LYS A 32 22.07 9.96 10.11
C LYS A 32 20.64 9.93 10.66
N GLU A 33 20.27 9.86 11.94
CA GLU A 33 20.91 9.69 13.24
C GLU A 33 19.74 9.24 14.15
N PHE A 34 19.93 8.26 15.04
CA PHE A 34 18.84 7.64 15.82
C PHE A 34 18.06 8.59 16.77
N LYS A 35 18.52 9.83 16.97
CA LYS A 35 17.85 10.83 17.83
C LYS A 35 16.66 11.50 17.16
N ASP A 36 16.73 11.72 15.85
CA ASP A 36 15.66 12.37 15.07
C ASP A 36 14.43 11.47 14.93
N ILE A 37 14.61 10.15 15.04
CA ILE A 37 13.55 9.16 14.86
C ILE A 37 12.43 9.34 15.90
N GLN A 38 12.75 9.64 17.17
CA GLN A 38 11.73 9.82 18.22
C GLN A 38 10.93 11.12 18.05
N GLU A 39 11.58 12.19 17.60
CA GLU A 39 10.95 13.48 17.34
C GLU A 39 10.13 13.43 16.03
N TYR A 40 10.63 12.70 15.04
CA TYR A 40 9.90 12.31 13.82
C TYR A 40 8.65 11.49 14.14
N TRP A 41 8.73 10.47 15.01
CA TRP A 41 7.55 9.69 15.41
C TRP A 41 6.53 10.54 16.17
N LYS A 42 6.97 11.51 16.99
CA LYS A 42 6.06 12.48 17.62
C LYS A 42 5.39 13.39 16.59
N TYR A 43 6.13 13.84 15.57
CA TYR A 43 5.59 14.62 14.47
C TYR A 43 4.59 13.82 13.62
N VAL A 44 4.92 12.60 13.22
CA VAL A 44 4.00 11.70 12.49
C VAL A 44 2.75 11.41 13.30
N ASN A 45 2.88 11.13 14.60
CA ASN A 45 1.72 10.95 15.48
C ASN A 45 0.90 12.24 15.66
N SER A 46 1.51 13.42 15.57
CA SER A 46 0.78 14.70 15.59
C SER A 46 0.01 15.00 14.30
N LEU A 47 0.36 14.34 13.19
CA LEU A 47 -0.36 14.41 11.91
C LEU A 47 -1.56 13.44 11.84
N ASN A 48 -1.72 12.52 12.80
CA ASN A 48 -2.83 11.57 12.86
C ASN A 48 -4.21 12.25 12.93
N ASN A 49 -4.29 13.51 13.38
CA ASN A 49 -5.55 14.26 13.40
C ASN A 49 -6.00 14.79 12.02
N LEU A 50 -5.20 14.57 10.96
CA LEU A 50 -5.47 15.09 9.60
C LEU A 50 -5.68 13.99 8.54
N PHE A 51 -5.51 12.71 8.90
CA PHE A 51 -5.57 11.57 7.99
C PHE A 51 -6.20 10.33 8.67
N ASP A 52 -7.43 10.44 9.16
CA ASP A 52 -8.18 9.33 9.80
C ASP A 52 -8.38 8.11 8.86
N ASP A 53 -8.08 8.27 7.57
CA ASP A 53 -8.37 7.30 6.51
C ASP A 53 -7.14 6.50 6.02
N ASP A 54 -5.95 6.62 6.62
CA ASP A 54 -4.75 5.88 6.20
C ASP A 54 -4.18 4.98 7.32
N VAL A 55 -3.61 3.84 6.94
CA VAL A 55 -2.85 2.93 7.80
C VAL A 55 -1.38 2.88 7.38
N TYR A 56 -0.48 2.75 8.34
CA TYR A 56 0.95 2.56 8.09
C TYR A 56 1.41 1.16 8.47
N VAL A 57 2.14 0.51 7.57
CA VAL A 57 2.67 -0.86 7.74
C VAL A 57 4.15 -0.90 7.42
N PHE A 58 4.84 -1.92 7.91
CA PHE A 58 6.25 -2.16 7.66
C PHE A 58 6.45 -3.30 6.66
N ASN A 59 7.45 -3.18 5.79
CA ASN A 59 7.97 -4.33 5.04
C ASN A 59 9.10 -5.04 5.83
N LEU A 60 9.58 -6.17 5.33
CA LEU A 60 10.69 -6.91 5.96
C LEU A 60 12.02 -6.14 5.98
N GLN A 61 12.17 -5.10 5.17
CA GLN A 61 13.34 -4.22 5.14
C GLN A 61 13.27 -3.12 6.20
N GLY A 62 12.12 -2.95 6.86
CA GLY A 62 11.88 -1.90 7.85
C GLY A 62 11.37 -0.58 7.25
N ASP A 63 11.06 -0.54 5.95
CA ASP A 63 10.45 0.63 5.31
C ASP A 63 8.99 0.77 5.72
N VAL A 64 8.55 2.03 5.90
CA VAL A 64 7.16 2.37 6.22
C VAL A 64 6.38 2.64 4.94
N ILE A 65 5.28 1.91 4.75
CA ILE A 65 4.38 2.04 3.62
C ILE A 65 3.02 2.50 4.15
N PHE A 66 2.47 3.55 3.53
CA PHE A 66 1.16 4.10 3.86
C PHE A 66 0.14 3.59 2.84
N LEU A 67 -1.00 3.12 3.32
CA LEU A 67 -2.09 2.58 2.52
C LEU A 67 -3.41 3.15 3.03
N ALA A 68 -4.45 3.17 2.19
CA ALA A 68 -5.80 3.53 2.64
C ALA A 68 -6.28 2.58 3.74
N GLN A 69 -7.06 3.07 4.68
CA GLN A 69 -7.66 2.30 5.76
C GLN A 69 -8.48 1.13 5.17
N GLY A 70 -8.35 -0.03 5.81
CA GLY A 70 -8.94 -1.27 5.33
C GLY A 70 -8.18 -1.96 4.18
N SER A 71 -7.07 -1.37 3.71
CA SER A 71 -6.21 -2.03 2.72
C SER A 71 -5.72 -3.39 3.21
N THR A 72 -5.55 -4.30 2.26
CA THR A 72 -5.26 -5.70 2.53
C THR A 72 -3.83 -6.07 2.11
N PRO A 73 -3.32 -7.28 2.45
CA PRO A 73 -2.06 -7.77 1.91
C PRO A 73 -1.97 -7.73 0.38
N VAL A 74 -3.09 -7.86 -0.35
CA VAL A 74 -3.11 -7.71 -1.81
C VAL A 74 -2.81 -6.27 -2.22
N ASP A 75 -3.43 -5.29 -1.56
CA ASP A 75 -3.16 -3.87 -1.81
C ASP A 75 -1.69 -3.52 -1.52
N PHE A 76 -1.15 -4.03 -0.41
CA PHE A 76 0.26 -3.88 -0.07
C PHE A 76 1.19 -4.49 -1.13
N ALA A 77 0.88 -5.69 -1.63
CA ALA A 77 1.66 -6.34 -2.68
C ALA A 77 1.70 -5.52 -3.98
N TYR A 78 0.56 -4.96 -4.41
CA TYR A 78 0.48 -4.07 -5.57
C TYR A 78 1.10 -2.70 -5.34
N CYS A 79 1.18 -2.24 -4.09
CA CYS A 79 1.92 -1.03 -3.72
C CYS A 79 3.43 -1.24 -3.88
N ILE A 80 3.96 -2.40 -3.50
CA ILE A 80 5.37 -2.75 -3.71
C ILE A 80 5.71 -2.80 -5.20
N HIS A 81 5.00 -3.66 -5.94
CA HIS A 81 5.22 -3.81 -7.38
C HIS A 81 4.09 -4.63 -8.02
N THR A 82 3.69 -4.28 -9.24
CA THR A 82 2.65 -5.01 -9.98
C THR A 82 2.93 -6.51 -10.09
N GLU A 83 4.18 -6.90 -10.37
CA GLU A 83 4.59 -8.31 -10.47
C GLU A 83 4.54 -9.05 -9.12
N VAL A 84 4.77 -8.35 -8.00
CA VAL A 84 4.61 -8.94 -6.66
C VAL A 84 3.13 -9.20 -6.42
N GLY A 85 2.27 -8.20 -6.71
CA GLY A 85 0.81 -8.34 -6.71
C GLY A 85 0.29 -9.49 -7.57
N HIS A 86 0.78 -9.63 -8.80
CA HIS A 86 0.39 -10.73 -9.69
C HIS A 86 0.78 -12.11 -9.17
N ARG A 87 1.88 -12.20 -8.43
CA ARG A 87 2.43 -13.49 -7.97
C ARG A 87 2.10 -13.80 -6.52
N VAL A 88 1.26 -13.00 -5.84
CA VAL A 88 0.88 -13.25 -4.45
C VAL A 88 0.27 -14.64 -4.34
N LYS A 89 0.82 -15.46 -3.44
CA LYS A 89 0.29 -16.78 -3.05
C LYS A 89 -0.26 -16.75 -1.63
N GLY A 90 0.30 -15.92 -0.76
CA GLY A 90 -0.11 -15.76 0.62
C GLY A 90 0.61 -14.59 1.27
N ALA A 91 0.24 -14.30 2.51
CA ALA A 91 0.87 -13.24 3.29
C ALA A 91 1.13 -13.72 4.71
N LYS A 92 2.16 -13.15 5.34
CA LYS A 92 2.33 -13.18 6.78
C LYS A 92 2.25 -11.77 7.33
N VAL A 93 1.57 -11.62 8.44
CA VAL A 93 1.51 -10.38 9.20
C VAL A 93 2.08 -10.68 10.59
N ASN A 94 3.08 -9.89 11.01
CA ASN A 94 3.80 -10.08 12.26
C ASN A 94 4.37 -11.51 12.41
N GLY A 95 4.90 -12.06 11.31
CA GLY A 95 5.48 -13.40 11.24
C GLY A 95 4.48 -14.56 11.22
N ARG A 96 3.17 -14.29 11.24
CA ARG A 96 2.11 -15.32 11.22
C ARG A 96 1.37 -15.32 9.90
N TRP A 97 1.08 -16.51 9.36
CA TRP A 97 0.25 -16.63 8.16
C TRP A 97 -1.13 -16.00 8.38
N THR A 98 -1.56 -15.21 7.42
CA THR A 98 -2.88 -14.57 7.42
C THR A 98 -3.58 -14.76 6.08
N THR A 99 -4.87 -14.48 6.06
CA THR A 99 -5.67 -14.46 4.83
C THR A 99 -5.39 -13.19 4.03
N LEU A 100 -5.59 -13.26 2.72
CA LEU A 100 -5.28 -12.15 1.81
C LEU A 100 -6.28 -10.97 1.91
N ASP A 101 -7.43 -11.19 2.54
CA ASP A 101 -8.49 -10.21 2.81
C ASP A 101 -8.37 -9.55 4.20
N TYR A 102 -7.34 -9.91 4.97
CA TYR A 102 -7.10 -9.32 6.29
C TYR A 102 -6.91 -7.80 6.17
N PRO A 103 -7.70 -6.97 6.89
CA PRO A 103 -7.51 -5.53 6.91
C PRO A 103 -6.26 -5.19 7.72
N LEU A 104 -5.27 -4.59 7.05
CA LEU A 104 -4.00 -4.21 7.66
C LEU A 104 -4.20 -3.14 8.73
N GLN A 105 -3.47 -3.27 9.82
CA GLN A 105 -3.50 -2.35 10.95
C GLN A 105 -2.19 -1.57 11.06
N ASN A 106 -2.26 -0.46 11.79
CA ASN A 106 -1.09 0.36 12.06
C ASN A 106 0.02 -0.46 12.73
N ALA A 107 1.24 -0.27 12.24
CA ALA A 107 2.46 -0.95 12.66
C ALA A 107 2.54 -2.46 12.35
N ASP A 108 1.65 -3.01 11.52
CA ASP A 108 1.79 -4.39 11.06
C ASP A 108 3.05 -4.58 10.23
N LEU A 109 3.83 -5.63 10.52
CA LEU A 109 4.94 -6.10 9.69
C LEU A 109 4.43 -7.08 8.64
N VAL A 110 4.40 -6.69 7.38
CA VAL A 110 3.82 -7.46 6.28
C VAL A 110 4.90 -8.12 5.43
N GLU A 111 4.81 -9.44 5.28
CA GLU A 111 5.60 -10.25 4.36
C GLU A 111 4.67 -10.85 3.30
N ILE A 112 4.94 -10.54 2.03
CA ILE A 112 4.24 -11.14 0.90
C ILE A 112 4.99 -12.36 0.40
N VAL A 113 4.30 -13.49 0.34
CA VAL A 113 4.84 -14.73 -0.20
C VAL A 113 4.36 -14.89 -1.63
N THR A 114 5.31 -14.92 -2.57
CA THR A 114 5.03 -15.02 -4.01
C THR A 114 5.32 -16.41 -4.57
N SER A 115 4.72 -16.75 -5.71
CA SER A 115 5.02 -17.96 -6.47
C SER A 115 4.88 -17.70 -7.97
N LYS A 116 5.72 -18.36 -8.78
CA LYS A 116 5.69 -18.26 -10.26
C LYS A 116 4.39 -18.78 -10.87
N ASN A 117 3.74 -19.72 -10.20
CA ASN A 117 2.48 -20.32 -10.66
C ASN A 117 1.26 -19.63 -10.04
N SER A 118 1.47 -18.63 -9.18
CA SER A 118 0.36 -17.84 -8.65
C SER A 118 -0.07 -16.81 -9.68
N HIS A 119 -1.35 -16.51 -9.66
CA HIS A 119 -1.94 -15.47 -10.47
C HIS A 119 -3.08 -14.78 -9.69
N PRO A 120 -3.46 -13.55 -10.09
CA PRO A 120 -4.61 -12.88 -9.51
C PRO A 120 -5.88 -13.74 -9.60
N SER A 121 -6.74 -13.62 -8.58
CA SER A 121 -8.13 -14.11 -8.61
C SER A 121 -9.08 -12.93 -8.77
N LEU A 122 -10.20 -13.11 -9.47
CA LEU A 122 -11.28 -12.11 -9.52
C LEU A 122 -11.88 -11.85 -8.14
N ASP A 123 -11.86 -12.83 -7.25
CA ASP A 123 -12.39 -12.68 -5.89
C ASP A 123 -11.66 -11.61 -5.09
N TRP A 124 -10.42 -11.27 -5.48
CA TRP A 124 -9.66 -10.20 -4.85
C TRP A 124 -10.31 -8.82 -5.03
N LEU A 125 -11.16 -8.63 -6.05
CA LEU A 125 -11.92 -7.38 -6.22
C LEU A 125 -12.97 -7.15 -5.12
N ASN A 126 -13.30 -8.17 -4.33
CA ASN A 126 -14.24 -8.03 -3.21
C ASN A 126 -13.59 -7.36 -2.00
N PHE A 127 -12.28 -7.47 -1.85
CA PHE A 127 -11.56 -6.98 -0.66
C PHE A 127 -10.37 -6.06 -0.98
N ALA A 128 -9.88 -6.01 -2.22
CA ALA A 128 -8.88 -5.04 -2.64
C ALA A 128 -9.48 -3.63 -2.63
N VAL A 129 -8.92 -2.77 -1.79
CA VAL A 129 -9.44 -1.42 -1.53
C VAL A 129 -8.87 -0.42 -2.53
N THR A 130 -7.58 -0.52 -2.83
CA THR A 130 -6.88 0.52 -3.58
C THR A 130 -7.27 0.52 -5.07
N PRO A 131 -7.51 1.70 -5.69
CA PRO A 131 -7.83 1.77 -7.12
C PRO A 131 -6.77 1.14 -8.01
N ASN A 132 -5.49 1.25 -7.61
CA ASN A 132 -4.36 0.66 -8.33
C ASN A 132 -4.42 -0.86 -8.33
N ALA A 133 -4.59 -1.52 -7.18
CA ALA A 133 -4.69 -2.97 -7.10
C ALA A 133 -5.86 -3.49 -7.95
N ARG A 134 -7.05 -2.88 -7.78
CA ARG A 134 -8.25 -3.24 -8.55
C ARG A 134 -8.02 -3.12 -10.06
N LYS A 135 -7.38 -2.03 -10.51
CA LYS A 135 -7.03 -1.81 -11.91
C LYS A 135 -6.08 -2.90 -12.42
N CYS A 136 -4.97 -3.17 -11.72
CA CYS A 136 -4.00 -4.18 -12.14
C CYS A 136 -4.63 -5.58 -12.21
N ILE A 137 -5.50 -5.95 -11.26
CA ILE A 137 -6.23 -7.23 -11.28
C ILE A 137 -7.10 -7.35 -12.54
N LEU A 138 -7.87 -6.31 -12.85
CA LEU A 138 -8.74 -6.28 -14.03
C LEU A 138 -7.94 -6.33 -15.34
N GLU A 139 -6.86 -5.56 -15.42
CA GLU A 139 -5.97 -5.55 -16.60
C GLU A 139 -5.33 -6.90 -16.84
N TRP A 140 -4.85 -7.57 -15.78
CA TRP A 140 -4.29 -8.90 -15.86
C TRP A 140 -5.31 -9.91 -16.42
N TYR A 141 -6.56 -9.87 -15.97
CA TYR A 141 -7.62 -10.74 -16.47
C TYR A 141 -7.98 -10.46 -17.94
N LYS A 142 -8.05 -9.18 -18.33
CA LYS A 142 -8.30 -8.79 -19.72
C LYS A 142 -7.21 -9.34 -20.64
N GLN A 143 -5.95 -9.17 -20.26
CA GLN A 143 -4.80 -9.66 -21.04
C GLN A 143 -4.79 -11.19 -21.12
N SER A 144 -5.04 -11.87 -20.00
CA SER A 144 -5.06 -13.34 -19.94
C SER A 144 -6.13 -13.93 -20.87
N ARG A 145 -7.34 -13.35 -20.91
CA ARG A 145 -8.41 -13.78 -21.83
C ARG A 145 -8.07 -13.51 -23.29
N MET A 146 -7.39 -12.39 -23.60
CA MET A 146 -6.93 -12.10 -24.96
C MET A 146 -5.85 -13.10 -25.41
N GLN A 147 -4.92 -13.48 -24.53
CA GLN A 147 -3.93 -14.49 -24.85
C GLN A 147 -4.55 -15.88 -25.07
N GLU A 148 -5.56 -16.24 -24.28
CA GLU A 148 -6.30 -17.50 -24.45
C GLU A 148 -7.09 -17.54 -25.77
N SER A 149 -7.76 -16.43 -26.14
CA SER A 149 -8.52 -16.35 -27.39
C SER A 149 -7.62 -16.40 -28.64
N VAL A 150 -6.41 -15.85 -28.56
CA VAL A 150 -5.39 -15.94 -29.61
C VAL A 150 -4.81 -17.35 -29.69
N ARG A 151 -4.57 -18.02 -28.55
CA ARG A 151 -4.03 -19.40 -28.50
C ARG A 151 -5.04 -20.44 -28.96
N SER A 152 -6.33 -20.20 -28.75
CA SER A 152 -7.40 -21.08 -29.22
C SER A 152 -8.34 -20.28 -30.15
N PRO A 153 -7.93 -20.01 -31.41
CA PRO A 153 -8.84 -19.48 -32.41
C PRO A 153 -9.97 -20.51 -32.53
N ARG A 154 -11.17 -20.16 -32.06
CA ARG A 154 -12.33 -21.05 -32.10
C ARG A 154 -12.41 -21.66 -33.50
N LYS A 155 -12.32 -22.99 -33.59
CA LYS A 155 -12.84 -23.73 -34.74
C LYS A 155 -14.31 -23.33 -34.82
N ARG A 156 -14.62 -22.32 -35.65
CA ARG A 156 -15.98 -22.04 -36.07
C ARG A 156 -16.39 -23.25 -36.89
N THR A 157 -16.95 -24.24 -36.21
CA THR A 157 -17.69 -25.33 -36.82
C THR A 157 -18.81 -24.68 -37.61
N GLY A 158 -18.71 -24.75 -38.93
CA GLY A 158 -19.80 -24.42 -39.82
C GLY A 158 -20.96 -25.36 -39.56
N GLN A 159 -22.16 -24.77 -39.47
CA GLN A 159 -23.42 -25.33 -39.90
C GLN A 159 -24.19 -24.19 -40.56
#